data_AF-A0A7Y3B4J9-F1
#
_entry.id   AF-A0A7Y3B4J9-F1
#
_cell.length_a   1.000
_cell.length_b   1.000
_cell.length_c   1.000
_cell.angle_alpha   90.00
_cell.angle_beta   90.00
_cell.angle_gamma   90.00
#
_symmetry.space_group_name_H-M   'P 1'
#
loop_
_entity.id
_entity.type
_entity.pdbx_description
1 polymer ?
#
loop_
_entity_poly.entity_id
_entity_poly.type
_entity_poly.pdbx_seq_one_letter_code
_entity_poly.pdbx_strand_id
1 'polypeptide(L)' 'MSFTYDGAEVWLDDLSAPPEVGGGIELCSHHADTRTAPLGWTLTDRRRASDRHLFIPLESANVA' A
#
# COMPACT_ATOMS: atom_id res chain seq x y z
N MET A 1 -1.51 -2.73 -8.03
CA MET A 1 -1.16 -1.37 -8.50
C MET A 1 -2.34 -0.82 -9.25
N SER A 2 -2.98 0.20 -8.67
CA SER A 2 -4.27 0.72 -9.12
C SER A 2 -4.17 2.22 -9.37
N PHE A 3 -5.06 2.78 -10.20
CA PHE A 3 -4.93 4.15 -10.72
C PHE A 3 -6.26 4.87 -10.70
N THR A 4 -6.22 6.19 -10.48
CA THR A 4 -7.31 7.10 -10.83
C THR A 4 -6.75 8.24 -11.67
N TYR A 5 -7.32 8.41 -12.86
CA TYR A 5 -6.83 9.40 -13.82
C TYR A 5 -7.29 10.81 -13.46
N ASP A 6 -8.51 10.96 -12.95
CA ASP A 6 -9.05 12.27 -12.54
C ASP A 6 -8.22 12.94 -11.45
N GLY A 7 -7.62 12.14 -10.55
CA GLY A 7 -6.77 12.62 -9.47
C GLY A 7 -5.27 12.60 -9.75
N ALA A 8 -4.84 11.98 -10.87
CA ALA A 8 -3.44 11.64 -11.11
C ALA A 8 -2.81 10.87 -9.92
N GLU A 9 -3.48 9.82 -9.45
CA GLU A 9 -3.04 9.04 -8.28
C GLU A 9 -2.82 7.58 -8.63
N VAL A 10 -1.83 6.97 -7.95
CA VAL A 10 -1.50 5.56 -8.05
C VAL A 10 -1.23 4.98 -6.66
N TRP A 11 -1.66 3.73 -6.47
CA TRP A 11 -1.61 3.04 -5.19
C TRP A 11 -0.92 1.68 -5.32
N LEU A 12 -0.14 1.31 -4.32
CA LEU A 12 0.38 -0.04 -4.13
C LEU A 12 -0.23 -0.63 -2.86
N ASP A 13 -0.82 -1.81 -3.01
CA ASP A 13 -1.44 -2.59 -1.95
C ASP A 13 -0.80 -3.98 -1.92
N ASP A 14 -0.94 -4.68 -0.80
CA ASP A 14 -0.44 -6.05 -0.67
C ASP A 14 -1.23 -7.01 -1.54
N LEU A 15 -0.52 -7.97 -2.11
CA LEU A 15 -1.09 -9.07 -2.88
C LEU A 15 -1.80 -10.04 -1.92
N SER A 16 -3.01 -9.70 -1.50
CA SER A 16 -3.73 -10.41 -0.43
C SER A 16 -5.11 -10.92 -0.84
N ALA A 17 -5.66 -10.43 -1.94
CA ALA A 17 -6.97 -10.82 -2.47
C ALA A 17 -6.85 -11.48 -3.85
N PRO A 18 -7.82 -12.33 -4.25
CA PRO A 18 -7.94 -12.74 -5.65
C PRO A 18 -8.12 -11.49 -6.54
N PRO A 19 -7.53 -11.49 -7.74
CA PRO A 19 -7.55 -10.33 -8.62
C PRO A 19 -8.99 -9.95 -8.98
N GLU A 20 -9.37 -8.71 -8.69
CA GLU A 20 -10.65 -8.16 -9.10
C GLU A 20 -10.60 -7.74 -10.57
N VAL A 21 -11.68 -8.01 -11.32
CA VAL A 21 -11.78 -7.56 -12.72
C VAL A 21 -11.79 -6.04 -12.73
N GLY A 22 -10.74 -5.43 -13.29
CA GLY A 22 -10.54 -3.98 -13.31
C GLY A 22 -9.77 -3.41 -12.11
N GLY A 23 -9.29 -4.25 -11.17
CA GLY A 23 -8.59 -3.84 -9.95
C GLY A 23 -7.17 -3.29 -10.15
N GLY A 24 -6.64 -3.34 -11.38
CA GLY A 24 -5.32 -2.82 -11.74
C GLY A 24 -4.32 -3.94 -12.07
N ILE A 25 -3.03 -3.64 -11.87
CA ILE A 25 -1.92 -4.56 -12.18
C ILE A 25 -1.45 -5.24 -10.90
N GLU A 26 -1.50 -6.56 -10.86
CA GLU A 26 -0.96 -7.36 -9.76
C GLU A 26 0.58 -7.33 -9.78
N LEU A 27 1.19 -7.01 -8.64
CA LEU A 27 2.64 -6.92 -8.49
C LEU A 27 3.09 -7.70 -7.25
N CYS A 28 4.14 -8.52 -7.39
CA CYS A 28 4.87 -9.02 -6.22
C CYS A 28 5.66 -7.88 -5.55
N SER A 29 6.13 -8.10 -4.31
CA SER A 29 6.89 -7.12 -3.53
C SER A 29 8.04 -6.48 -4.32
N HIS A 30 8.86 -7.31 -4.96
CA HIS A 30 10.00 -6.85 -5.76
C HIS A 30 9.61 -5.94 -6.93
N HIS A 31 8.57 -6.32 -7.67
CA HIS A 31 8.10 -5.51 -8.80
C HIS A 31 7.37 -4.24 -8.35
N ALA A 32 6.83 -4.19 -7.14
CA ALA A 32 6.19 -3.02 -6.59
C ALA A 32 7.22 -2.03 -6.01
N ASP A 33 8.32 -2.50 -5.42
CA ASP A 33 9.37 -1.65 -4.84
C ASP A 33 10.18 -0.86 -5.88
N THR A 34 10.13 -1.29 -7.14
CA THR A 34 10.80 -0.64 -8.26
C THR A 34 9.89 0.29 -9.06
N ARG A 35 8.62 0.44 -8.67
CA ARG A 35 7.68 1.31 -9.39
C ARG A 35 7.82 2.75 -8.99
N THR A 36 7.72 3.61 -9.99
CA THR A 36 7.60 5.06 -9.85
C THR A 36 6.28 5.51 -10.44
N ALA A 37 5.72 6.58 -9.87
CA ALA A 37 4.58 7.27 -10.47
C ALA A 37 5.00 7.98 -11.77
N PRO A 38 4.08 8.14 -12.74
CA PRO A 38 4.25 9.10 -13.81
C PRO A 38 4.53 10.51 -13.29
N LEU A 39 5.13 11.37 -14.12
CA LEU A 39 5.44 12.74 -13.72
C LEU A 39 4.16 13.51 -13.34
N GLY A 40 4.18 14.16 -12.17
CA GLY A 40 3.04 14.92 -11.66
C GLY A 40 1.97 14.07 -10.98
N TRP A 41 2.17 12.76 -10.87
CA TRP A 41 1.25 11.85 -10.16
C TRP A 41 1.71 11.57 -8.74
N THR A 42 0.75 11.31 -7.87
CA THR A 42 1.03 10.91 -6.49
C THR A 42 1.07 9.39 -6.37
N LEU A 43 2.17 8.85 -5.84
CA LEU A 43 2.30 7.44 -5.48
C LEU A 43 2.11 7.24 -3.98
N THR A 44 1.09 6.46 -3.60
CA THR A 44 0.87 6.03 -2.22
C THR A 44 1.19 4.54 -2.08
N ASP A 45 2.24 4.21 -1.33
CA ASP A 45 2.58 2.83 -0.98
C ASP A 45 1.88 2.44 0.34
N ARG A 46 0.72 1.80 0.24
CA ARG A 46 -0.12 1.43 1.38
C ARG A 46 0.36 0.15 2.07
N ARG A 47 1.20 -0.65 1.42
CA ARG A 47 1.86 -1.84 1.99
C ARG A 47 2.63 -1.48 3.27
N ARG A 48 3.32 -0.34 3.25
CA ARG A 48 4.17 0.15 4.35
C ARG A 48 3.40 0.82 5.49
N ALA A 49 2.12 1.16 5.29
CA ALA A 49 1.30 1.74 6.33
C ALA A 49 0.96 0.70 7.41
N SER A 50 0.83 -0.56 7.02
CA SER A 50 0.56 -1.70 7.91
C SER A 50 1.72 -2.01 8.87
N ASP A 51 2.97 -1.82 8.44
CA ASP A 51 4.17 -2.04 9.28
C ASP A 51 4.33 -1.04 10.42
N ARG A 52 3.59 0.08 10.38
CA ARG A 52 3.73 1.19 11.32
C ARG A 52 3.02 0.95 12.66
N HIS A 53 2.31 -0.17 12.81
CA HIS A 53 1.65 -0.58 14.05
C HIS A 53 2.55 -1.34 15.04
N LEU A 54 3.85 -1.51 14.77
CA LEU A 54 4.77 -2.28 15.63
C LEU A 54 5.36 -1.52 16.83
N PHE A 55 4.85 -0.33 17.17
CA PHE A 55 5.25 0.39 18.38
C PHE A 55 4.03 0.69 19.26
N ILE A 56 3.45 -0.35 19.85
CA ILE A 56 2.67 -0.20 21.08
C ILE A 56 3.67 -0.39 22.23
N PRO A 57 4.05 0.67 22.98
CA PRO A 57 4.84 0.48 24.18
C PRO A 57 4.05 -0.37 25.19
N LEU A 58 4.67 -1.46 25.66
CA LEU A 58 4.09 -2.48 26.55
C LEU A 58 3.77 -1.98 27.98
N GLU A 59 3.72 -0.66 28.22
CA GLU A 59 3.65 -0.08 29.56
C GLU A 59 2.22 0.24 30.05
N SER A 60 1.17 -0.23 29.39
CA SER A 60 -0.22 0.02 29.84
C SER A 60 -1.09 -1.23 29.92
N ALA A 61 -0.51 -2.43 29.95
CA ALA A 61 -1.21 -3.63 30.41
C ALA A 61 -1.26 -3.62 31.96
N ASN A 62 -2.00 -2.67 32.52
CA ASN A 62 -2.22 -2.61 33.96
C ASN A 62 -3.12 -3.77 34.36
N VAL A 63 -2.60 -4.63 35.23
CA VAL A 63 -3.35 -5.63 35.98
C VAL A 63 -4.32 -4.89 36.91
N ALA A 64 -5.61 -5.14 36.72
CA ALA A 64 -6.64 -4.92 37.72
C ALA A 64 -7.70 -6.02 37.58
#